data_AF-A0A8T9CKC5-F1
#
_entry.id   AF-A0A8T9CKC5-F1
#
_cell.length_a   1.000
_cell.length_b   1.000
_cell.length_c   1.000
_cell.angle_alpha   90.00
_cell.angle_beta   90.00
_cell.angle_gamma   90.00
#
_symmetry.space_group_name_H-M   'P 1'
#
loop_
_entity.id
_entity.type
_entity.pdbx_description
1 polymer ?
#
loop_
_entity_poly.entity_id
_entity_poly.type
_entity_poly.pdbx_seq_one_letter_code
_entity_poly.pdbx_strand_id
1 'polypeptide(L)'
;NATYVGFTGTPIDATLDVFGEVIDSYTMTESVQDEITVRIVYEGRAAKVILDSSKLEEVEKYYEECANAGTNEWQIDESKKATATMNAVLGDEDRLKALAEDFAKHYEKRVAEGSTVKGKAMFVCASREIAWDFYRQLKAIRPAWFEVKQAPDGVVLTEQEQKELPPSEMVKMVMTRGKDDDEALYDLLGTKEYRKELDKQFKNAKSNFKIAIVVDMWLTGFDVPELDTIYIDKPLQKHNLIQTISRVNRKLEGKSKGLVVDYIGIKSQMNQALAMYSRIDATNFEDIQQSVIEVKNHLDLLGQVFYEFDSRDYFSGEPQAQLSCLNRAAEFVLRTQKVERRFMGLVKRMKAAYDVCCGSEALSQTERDYIHYYLAVRSIVFKLTKGDAPDVTQMNARVREMIAEALKADGVEEIYFLGDKKAESIDIFDEDYLARINKIKLPATKIQLLQKLLEKAISDFRKVNQLQGINFTRRFQAIIDRYNERREDDVLNGEEFDTFSQEMTDIIYDIKTEMGTWADLGIDIEEKAFYDILAHMRDKYQFTYDDEKMLSLAKEMKSVVDNTSKYPDWSKRDDIKAKLKVELILLLHKHKFPPVANDDVYMGVLAQAENFKKHHMSALN
;
A
#
# COMPACT_ATOMS: atom_id res chain seq x y z
N ASN A 1 -4.80 -53.68 -2.08
CA ASN A 1 -4.63 -52.77 -0.93
C ASN A 1 -4.31 -51.38 -1.46
N ALA A 2 -5.32 -50.51 -1.53
CA ALA A 2 -5.12 -49.10 -1.85
C ALA A 2 -4.99 -48.31 -0.55
N THR A 3 -4.04 -47.38 -0.48
CA THR A 3 -3.90 -46.43 0.63
C THR A 3 -4.77 -45.21 0.34
N TYR A 4 -5.67 -44.84 1.26
CA TYR A 4 -6.53 -43.67 1.13
C TYR A 4 -5.95 -42.52 1.97
N VAL A 5 -5.79 -41.35 1.35
CA VAL A 5 -5.32 -40.13 2.01
C VAL A 5 -6.37 -39.04 1.79
N GLY A 6 -6.87 -38.43 2.86
CA GLY A 6 -7.86 -37.36 2.82
C GLY A 6 -7.25 -36.02 3.22
N PHE A 7 -7.58 -34.95 2.49
CA PHE A 7 -7.23 -33.58 2.86
C PHE A 7 -8.52 -32.83 3.20
N THR A 8 -8.57 -32.18 4.36
CA THR A 8 -9.73 -31.40 4.79
C THR A 8 -9.29 -30.13 5.52
N GLY A 9 -9.94 -29.00 5.21
CA GLY A 9 -9.74 -27.75 5.95
C GLY A 9 -10.62 -27.63 7.20
N THR A 10 -11.58 -28.53 7.37
CA THR A 10 -12.51 -28.57 8.52
C THR A 10 -12.81 -30.03 8.84
N PRO A 11 -11.92 -30.75 9.56
CA PRO A 11 -12.21 -32.13 9.95
C PRO A 11 -13.50 -32.17 10.79
N ILE A 12 -14.35 -33.15 10.49
CA ILE A 12 -15.55 -33.50 11.28
C ILE A 12 -15.40 -34.94 11.77
N ASP A 13 -16.09 -35.31 12.85
CA ASP A 13 -15.95 -36.65 13.47
C ASP A 13 -16.15 -37.79 12.46
N ALA A 14 -17.14 -37.66 11.58
CA ALA A 14 -17.38 -38.62 10.49
C ALA A 14 -16.20 -38.76 9.50
N THR A 15 -15.34 -37.75 9.35
CA THR A 15 -14.12 -37.84 8.54
C THR A 15 -13.05 -38.65 9.27
N LEU A 16 -12.93 -38.48 10.58
CA LEU A 16 -11.98 -39.23 11.42
C LEU A 16 -12.37 -40.71 11.51
N ASP A 17 -13.67 -41.00 11.55
CA ASP A 17 -14.18 -42.38 11.54
C ASP A 17 -13.82 -43.14 10.23
N VAL A 18 -13.73 -42.41 9.11
CA VAL A 18 -13.44 -43.00 7.78
C VAL A 18 -11.94 -43.05 7.48
N PHE A 19 -11.18 -42.02 7.85
CA PHE A 19 -9.77 -41.88 7.48
C PHE A 19 -8.78 -42.13 8.62
N GLY A 20 -9.26 -42.28 9.86
CA GLY A 20 -8.43 -42.42 11.05
C GLY A 20 -7.98 -41.07 11.63
N GLU A 21 -6.98 -41.13 12.50
CA GLU A 21 -6.43 -39.95 13.18
C GLU A 21 -5.73 -38.98 12.22
N VAL A 22 -5.74 -37.69 12.58
CA VAL A 22 -5.03 -36.66 11.84
C VAL A 22 -3.52 -36.90 11.96
N ILE A 23 -2.87 -37.15 10.82
CA ILE A 23 -1.42 -37.42 10.74
C ILE A 23 -0.61 -36.12 10.89
N ASP A 24 -1.08 -35.05 10.27
CA ASP A 24 -0.45 -33.73 10.30
C ASP A 24 -1.53 -32.64 10.15
N SER A 25 -1.30 -31.47 10.75
CA SER A 25 -2.25 -30.36 10.72
C SER A 25 -1.53 -29.04 10.50
N TYR A 26 -1.96 -28.30 9.47
CA TYR A 26 -1.56 -26.92 9.23
C TYR A 26 -2.74 -26.00 9.52
N THR A 27 -2.62 -25.24 10.60
CA THR A 27 -3.71 -24.45 11.17
C THR A 27 -3.84 -23.07 10.50
N MET A 28 -4.99 -22.43 10.72
CA MET A 28 -5.20 -21.05 10.30
C MET A 28 -4.22 -20.08 10.96
N THR A 29 -3.77 -20.38 12.19
CA THR A 29 -2.77 -19.58 12.93
C THR A 29 -1.43 -19.61 12.23
N GLU A 30 -0.95 -20.80 11.90
CA GLU A 30 0.32 -20.98 11.18
C GLU A 30 0.25 -20.31 9.80
N SER A 31 -0.88 -20.43 9.10
CA SER A 31 -1.10 -19.75 7.81
C SER A 31 -1.01 -18.22 7.87
N VAL A 32 -1.45 -17.62 8.97
CA VAL A 32 -1.32 -16.17 9.19
C VAL A 32 0.11 -15.80 9.57
N GLN A 33 0.78 -16.61 10.41
CA GLN A 33 2.17 -16.39 10.82
C GLN A 33 3.15 -16.49 9.64
N ASP A 34 2.91 -17.44 8.73
CA ASP A 34 3.67 -17.63 7.50
C ASP A 34 3.28 -16.62 6.40
N GLU A 35 2.40 -15.67 6.71
CA GLU A 35 1.85 -14.67 5.80
C GLU A 35 1.26 -15.27 4.51
N ILE A 36 0.71 -16.49 4.58
CA ILE A 36 -0.01 -17.12 3.46
C ILE A 36 -1.45 -16.58 3.40
N THR A 37 -2.06 -16.35 4.57
CA THR A 37 -3.39 -15.74 4.71
C THR A 37 -3.32 -14.48 5.57
N VAL A 38 -4.34 -13.64 5.45
CA VAL A 38 -4.51 -12.44 6.29
C VAL A 38 -5.44 -12.75 7.46
N ARG A 39 -5.31 -11.97 8.55
CA ARG A 39 -6.19 -12.08 9.73
C ARG A 39 -7.63 -11.75 9.37
N ILE A 40 -8.56 -12.29 10.15
CA ILE A 40 -9.98 -11.96 10.04
C ILE A 40 -10.37 -11.05 11.21
N VAL A 41 -11.19 -10.04 10.91
CA VAL A 41 -11.81 -9.15 11.89
C VAL A 41 -13.29 -9.47 11.91
N TYR A 42 -13.85 -9.56 13.11
CA TYR A 42 -15.28 -9.75 13.33
C TYR A 42 -15.96 -8.47 13.81
N GLU A 43 -17.08 -8.14 13.18
CA GLU A 43 -17.96 -7.02 13.54
C GLU A 43 -19.40 -7.51 13.72
N GLY A 44 -19.86 -7.51 14.98
CA GLY A 44 -21.26 -7.81 15.30
C GLY A 44 -22.15 -6.57 15.13
N ARG A 45 -23.22 -6.71 14.34
CA ARG A 45 -24.21 -5.66 14.03
C ARG A 45 -25.67 -6.11 14.27
N ALA A 46 -25.90 -7.26 14.92
CA ALA A 46 -27.25 -7.79 15.21
C ALA A 46 -28.19 -6.77 15.86
N ALA A 47 -27.70 -6.02 16.85
CA ALA A 47 -28.46 -4.99 17.56
C ALA A 47 -28.89 -3.79 16.68
N LYS A 48 -28.34 -3.64 15.47
CA LYS A 48 -28.73 -2.59 14.51
C LYS A 48 -29.97 -2.96 13.69
N VAL A 49 -30.20 -4.26 13.54
CA VAL A 49 -31.20 -4.80 12.61
C VAL A 49 -32.37 -5.43 13.37
N ILE A 50 -32.11 -5.93 14.57
CA ILE A 50 -33.14 -6.52 15.42
C ILE A 50 -33.80 -5.41 16.25
N LEU A 51 -35.02 -5.05 15.86
CA LEU A 51 -35.82 -3.98 16.47
C LEU A 51 -36.48 -4.39 17.80
N ASP A 52 -36.57 -5.69 18.10
CA ASP A 52 -37.24 -6.26 19.27
C ASP A 52 -36.31 -7.25 19.99
N SER A 53 -36.07 -7.03 21.28
CA SER A 53 -35.25 -7.89 22.13
C SER A 53 -35.75 -9.34 22.22
N SER A 54 -37.05 -9.59 22.05
CA SER A 54 -37.61 -10.95 22.07
C SER A 54 -37.13 -11.81 20.89
N LYS A 55 -36.91 -11.20 19.72
CA LYS A 55 -36.37 -11.88 18.53
C LYS A 55 -34.92 -12.31 18.71
N LEU A 56 -34.13 -11.58 19.50
CA LEU A 56 -32.76 -11.97 19.88
C LEU A 56 -32.76 -13.24 20.74
N GLU A 57 -33.67 -13.32 21.71
CA GLU A 57 -33.83 -14.52 22.55
C GLU A 57 -34.25 -15.74 21.72
N GLU A 58 -35.10 -15.57 20.70
CA GLU A 58 -35.46 -16.66 19.78
C GLU A 58 -34.26 -17.17 18.97
N VAL A 59 -33.37 -16.26 18.54
CA VAL A 59 -32.14 -16.61 17.84
C VAL A 59 -31.19 -17.37 18.76
N GLU A 60 -31.00 -16.90 20.00
CA GLU A 60 -30.16 -17.58 20.99
C GLU A 60 -30.71 -18.97 21.31
N LYS A 61 -32.02 -19.08 21.52
CA LYS A 61 -32.72 -20.35 21.78
C LYS A 61 -32.55 -21.35 20.64
N TYR A 62 -32.64 -20.90 19.38
CA TYR A 62 -32.38 -21.76 18.21
C TYR A 62 -30.98 -22.40 18.28
N TYR A 63 -29.97 -21.61 18.66
CA TYR A 63 -28.61 -22.11 18.78
C TYR A 63 -28.42 -23.06 19.95
N GLU A 64 -29.07 -22.82 21.08
CA GLU A 64 -29.07 -23.75 22.22
C GLU A 64 -29.75 -25.09 21.86
N GLU A 65 -30.89 -25.05 21.18
CA GLU A 65 -31.59 -26.24 20.70
C GLU A 65 -30.73 -27.03 19.70
N CYS A 66 -30.06 -26.35 18.77
CA CYS A 66 -29.13 -26.98 17.83
C CYS A 66 -27.89 -27.57 18.50
N ALA A 67 -27.38 -26.94 19.56
CA ALA A 67 -26.23 -27.45 20.30
C ALA A 67 -26.58 -28.70 21.12
N ASN A 68 -27.82 -28.77 21.63
CA ASN A 68 -28.33 -29.89 22.42
C ASN A 68 -28.85 -31.05 21.55
N ALA A 69 -29.05 -30.82 20.25
CA ALA A 69 -29.50 -31.85 19.32
C ALA A 69 -28.38 -32.85 18.99
N GLY A 70 -28.49 -34.06 19.56
CA GLY A 70 -27.85 -35.27 19.04
C GLY A 70 -28.43 -35.72 17.68
N THR A 71 -27.96 -36.86 17.16
CA THR A 71 -28.33 -37.40 15.83
C THR A 71 -29.44 -38.46 15.90
N ASN A 72 -30.71 -38.10 16.12
CA ASN A 72 -31.85 -39.05 16.03
C ASN A 72 -33.02 -38.53 15.16
N GLU A 73 -33.83 -39.43 14.60
CA GLU A 73 -34.93 -39.12 13.65
C GLU A 73 -36.04 -38.21 14.21
N TRP A 74 -36.35 -38.28 15.52
CA TRP A 74 -37.30 -37.36 16.17
C TRP A 74 -36.84 -35.89 16.12
N GLN A 75 -35.54 -35.64 16.00
CA GLN A 75 -34.96 -34.30 15.98
C GLN A 75 -35.00 -33.64 14.59
N ILE A 76 -35.35 -34.38 13.53
CA ILE A 76 -35.50 -33.81 12.17
C ILE A 76 -36.74 -32.91 12.10
N ASP A 77 -37.84 -33.27 12.79
CA ASP A 77 -39.06 -32.45 12.83
C ASP A 77 -38.89 -31.20 13.70
N GLU A 78 -38.22 -31.32 14.85
CA GLU A 78 -37.85 -30.16 15.67
C GLU A 78 -36.86 -29.23 14.97
N SER A 79 -35.84 -29.77 14.30
CA SER A 79 -34.89 -28.98 13.50
C SER A 79 -35.58 -28.22 12.37
N LYS A 80 -36.58 -28.83 11.71
CA LYS A 80 -37.41 -28.15 10.70
C LYS A 80 -38.25 -27.02 11.28
N LYS A 81 -38.89 -27.25 12.44
CA LYS A 81 -39.67 -26.21 13.14
C LYS A 81 -38.79 -25.05 13.57
N ALA A 82 -37.64 -25.34 14.20
CA ALA A 82 -36.66 -24.35 14.61
C ALA A 82 -36.14 -23.52 13.42
N THR A 83 -35.89 -24.18 12.27
CA THR A 83 -35.48 -23.50 11.02
C THR A 83 -36.60 -22.61 10.45
N ALA A 84 -37.86 -23.05 10.53
CA ALA A 84 -39.00 -22.26 10.07
C ALA A 84 -39.21 -21.01 10.95
N THR A 85 -39.12 -21.15 12.28
CA THR A 85 -39.17 -20.01 13.21
C THR A 85 -38.04 -19.03 12.93
N MET A 86 -36.81 -19.52 12.75
CA MET A 86 -35.66 -18.68 12.42
C MET A 86 -35.86 -17.93 11.09
N ASN A 87 -36.34 -18.60 10.04
CA ASN A 87 -36.61 -17.94 8.76
C ASN A 87 -37.73 -16.90 8.89
N ALA A 88 -38.73 -17.09 9.74
CA ALA A 88 -39.77 -16.10 9.99
C ALA A 88 -39.19 -14.85 10.69
N VAL A 89 -38.29 -15.03 11.65
CA VAL A 89 -37.59 -13.92 12.32
C VAL A 89 -36.69 -13.16 11.34
N LEU A 90 -35.89 -13.89 10.54
CA LEU A 90 -34.93 -13.31 9.61
C LEU A 90 -35.60 -12.66 8.39
N GLY A 91 -36.74 -13.20 7.95
CA GLY A 91 -37.53 -12.73 6.81
C GLY A 91 -38.55 -11.65 7.14
N ASP A 92 -38.60 -11.17 8.39
CA ASP A 92 -39.43 -10.05 8.80
C ASP A 92 -39.14 -8.79 7.97
N GLU A 93 -40.18 -8.17 7.41
CA GLU A 93 -40.03 -7.09 6.42
C GLU A 93 -39.33 -5.85 7.00
N ASP A 94 -39.70 -5.46 8.23
CA ASP A 94 -39.11 -4.31 8.94
C ASP A 94 -37.63 -4.56 9.27
N ARG A 95 -37.31 -5.79 9.73
CA ARG A 95 -35.93 -6.23 9.94
C ARG A 95 -35.11 -6.16 8.65
N LEU A 96 -35.61 -6.73 7.55
CA LEU A 96 -34.91 -6.71 6.26
C LEU A 96 -34.68 -5.29 5.76
N LYS A 97 -35.59 -4.36 6.07
CA LYS A 97 -35.46 -2.97 5.64
C LYS A 97 -34.34 -2.28 6.39
N ALA A 98 -34.31 -2.44 7.72
CA ALA A 98 -33.21 -1.98 8.55
C ALA A 98 -31.86 -2.62 8.12
N LEU A 99 -31.87 -3.91 7.77
CA LEU A 99 -30.72 -4.64 7.26
C LEU A 99 -30.19 -4.05 5.95
N ALA A 100 -31.07 -3.76 4.98
CA ALA A 100 -30.70 -3.19 3.69
C ALA A 100 -30.16 -1.76 3.83
N GLU A 101 -30.77 -0.94 4.69
CA GLU A 101 -30.29 0.42 4.99
C GLU A 101 -28.91 0.41 5.65
N ASP A 102 -28.72 -0.44 6.67
CA ASP A 102 -27.44 -0.54 7.38
C ASP A 102 -26.33 -1.14 6.49
N PHE A 103 -26.63 -2.19 5.73
CA PHE A 103 -25.71 -2.78 4.77
C PHE A 103 -25.25 -1.75 3.73
N ALA A 104 -26.17 -1.01 3.13
CA ALA A 104 -25.84 -0.01 2.14
C ALA A 104 -24.94 1.08 2.73
N LYS A 105 -25.32 1.65 3.89
CA LYS A 105 -24.56 2.67 4.58
C LYS A 105 -23.16 2.19 4.97
N HIS A 106 -23.05 0.97 5.48
CA HIS A 106 -21.78 0.39 5.90
C HIS A 106 -20.84 0.15 4.70
N TYR A 107 -21.37 -0.45 3.63
CA TYR A 107 -20.62 -0.70 2.40
C TYR A 107 -20.13 0.61 1.76
N GLU A 108 -21.01 1.60 1.60
CA GLU A 108 -20.66 2.92 1.03
C GLU A 108 -19.57 3.61 1.82
N LYS A 109 -19.67 3.58 3.15
CA LYS A 109 -18.66 4.17 4.03
C LYS A 109 -17.30 3.50 3.84
N ARG A 110 -17.26 2.17 3.81
CA ARG A 110 -15.99 1.43 3.58
C ARG A 110 -15.37 1.75 2.22
N VAL A 111 -16.18 1.87 1.17
CA VAL A 111 -15.71 2.24 -0.17
C VAL A 111 -15.20 3.68 -0.19
N ALA A 112 -15.95 4.63 0.38
CA ALA A 112 -15.58 6.05 0.42
C ALA A 112 -14.30 6.32 1.23
N GLU A 113 -14.09 5.57 2.32
CA GLU A 113 -12.90 5.65 3.17
C GLU A 113 -11.66 4.93 2.56
N GLY A 114 -11.83 4.23 1.43
CA GLY A 114 -10.73 3.49 0.79
C GLY A 114 -10.29 2.25 1.56
N SER A 115 -11.11 1.76 2.49
CA SER A 115 -10.80 0.59 3.33
C SER A 115 -11.12 -0.75 2.66
N THR A 116 -11.69 -0.71 1.45
CA THR A 116 -11.88 -1.89 0.58
C THR A 116 -10.79 -1.94 -0.49
N VAL A 117 -10.38 -3.14 -0.90
CA VAL A 117 -9.34 -3.34 -1.91
C VAL A 117 -9.87 -3.08 -3.32
N LYS A 118 -10.99 -3.74 -3.67
CA LYS A 118 -11.67 -3.61 -4.97
C LYS A 118 -13.19 -3.43 -4.83
N GLY A 119 -13.66 -3.11 -3.62
CA GLY A 119 -15.07 -2.98 -3.28
C GLY A 119 -15.87 -4.27 -3.37
N LYS A 120 -15.21 -5.45 -3.41
CA LYS A 120 -15.92 -6.73 -3.56
C LYS A 120 -16.45 -7.20 -2.20
N ALA A 121 -17.75 -7.47 -2.17
CA ALA A 121 -18.45 -7.96 -0.99
C ALA A 121 -19.35 -9.15 -1.33
N MET A 122 -19.52 -10.04 -0.36
CA MET A 122 -20.46 -11.16 -0.43
C MET A 122 -21.47 -11.02 0.71
N PHE A 123 -22.75 -11.18 0.41
CA PHE A 123 -23.84 -11.14 1.38
C PHE A 123 -24.50 -12.50 1.44
N VAL A 124 -24.45 -13.17 2.59
CA VAL A 124 -24.91 -14.54 2.78
C VAL A 124 -26.26 -14.53 3.49
N CYS A 125 -27.33 -14.88 2.78
CA CYS A 125 -28.70 -14.93 3.29
C CYS A 125 -29.09 -16.34 3.74
N ALA A 126 -29.97 -16.44 4.73
CA ALA A 126 -30.44 -17.71 5.28
C ALA A 126 -31.20 -18.59 4.27
N SER A 127 -32.09 -17.99 3.49
CA SER A 127 -32.94 -18.69 2.52
C SER A 127 -33.07 -17.92 1.19
N ARG A 128 -33.64 -18.58 0.18
CA ARG A 128 -33.88 -18.00 -1.14
C ARG A 128 -34.88 -16.84 -1.10
N GLU A 129 -35.96 -17.04 -0.32
CA GLU A 129 -37.02 -16.05 -0.13
C GLU A 129 -36.47 -14.80 0.54
N ILE A 130 -35.73 -14.98 1.65
CA ILE A 130 -35.08 -13.88 2.38
C ILE A 130 -34.09 -13.14 1.47
N ALA A 131 -33.31 -13.86 0.67
CA ALA A 131 -32.37 -13.25 -0.26
C ALA A 131 -33.07 -12.43 -1.36
N TRP A 132 -34.23 -12.90 -1.84
CA TRP A 132 -35.04 -12.19 -2.81
C TRP A 132 -35.65 -10.93 -2.22
N ASP A 133 -36.19 -11.01 -1.01
CA ASP A 133 -36.78 -9.87 -0.31
C ASP A 133 -35.71 -8.81 -0.01
N PHE A 134 -34.56 -9.23 0.51
CA PHE A 134 -33.41 -8.36 0.69
C PHE A 134 -32.96 -7.69 -0.61
N TYR A 135 -32.87 -8.44 -1.72
CA TYR A 135 -32.53 -7.88 -3.03
C TYR A 135 -33.53 -6.80 -3.47
N ARG A 136 -34.84 -7.05 -3.31
CA ARG A 136 -35.89 -6.08 -3.67
C ARG A 136 -35.80 -4.80 -2.83
N GLN A 137 -35.61 -4.94 -1.53
CA GLN A 137 -35.50 -3.79 -0.63
C GLN A 137 -34.22 -2.99 -0.89
N LEU A 138 -33.08 -3.65 -1.10
CA LEU A 138 -31.83 -2.99 -1.48
C LEU A 138 -31.98 -2.24 -2.81
N LYS A 139 -32.69 -2.82 -3.78
CA LYS A 139 -33.02 -2.18 -5.07
C LYS A 139 -33.91 -0.94 -4.91
N ALA A 140 -34.85 -0.96 -3.97
CA ALA A 140 -35.68 0.20 -3.67
C ALA A 140 -34.86 1.34 -3.04
N ILE A 141 -33.92 1.03 -2.14
CA ILE A 141 -33.13 2.03 -1.39
C ILE A 141 -31.92 2.55 -2.19
N ARG A 142 -31.38 1.73 -3.11
CA ARG A 142 -30.21 2.06 -3.96
C ARG A 142 -30.43 1.64 -5.42
N PRO A 143 -31.36 2.28 -6.15
CA PRO A 143 -31.64 1.92 -7.55
C PRO A 143 -30.41 2.02 -8.45
N ALA A 144 -29.52 2.99 -8.20
CA ALA A 144 -28.28 3.20 -8.97
C ALA A 144 -27.34 1.97 -8.96
N TRP A 145 -27.40 1.11 -7.95
CA TRP A 145 -26.57 -0.11 -7.90
C TRP A 145 -27.04 -1.20 -8.87
N PHE A 146 -28.27 -1.07 -9.37
CA PHE A 146 -28.89 -2.00 -10.30
C PHE A 146 -28.91 -1.46 -11.73
N GLU A 147 -28.24 -0.32 -11.98
CA GLU A 147 -27.97 0.17 -13.31
C GLU A 147 -26.83 -0.64 -13.95
N VAL A 148 -27.04 -1.03 -15.21
CA VAL A 148 -26.08 -1.82 -15.98
C VAL A 148 -24.94 -0.91 -16.44
N LYS A 149 -23.72 -1.18 -15.95
CA LYS A 149 -22.51 -0.48 -16.37
C LYS A 149 -21.43 -1.49 -16.75
N GLN A 150 -20.52 -1.08 -17.62
CA GLN A 150 -19.41 -1.95 -18.02
C GLN A 150 -18.33 -2.04 -16.94
N ALA A 151 -18.02 -0.91 -16.31
CA ALA A 151 -17.10 -0.81 -15.19
C ALA A 151 -17.60 0.23 -14.18
N PRO A 152 -17.09 0.21 -12.94
CA PRO A 152 -17.36 1.25 -11.95
C PRO A 152 -16.93 2.64 -12.45
N ASP A 153 -17.55 3.68 -11.88
CA ASP A 153 -17.24 5.06 -12.24
C ASP A 153 -15.74 5.37 -12.00
N GLY A 154 -15.09 5.99 -12.99
CA GLY A 154 -13.66 6.34 -12.93
C GLY A 154 -12.68 5.23 -13.34
N VAL A 155 -13.16 4.03 -13.71
CA VAL A 155 -12.30 2.95 -14.22
C VAL A 155 -12.18 3.03 -15.74
N VAL A 156 -10.95 3.24 -16.24
CA VAL A 156 -10.66 3.21 -17.68
C VAL A 156 -10.37 1.78 -18.13
N LEU A 157 -11.15 1.31 -19.12
CA LEU A 157 -10.95 0.01 -19.76
C LEU A 157 -10.18 0.17 -21.07
N THR A 158 -9.27 -0.75 -21.35
CA THR A 158 -8.65 -0.85 -22.68
C THR A 158 -9.66 -1.37 -23.72
N GLU A 159 -9.39 -1.21 -25.01
CA GLU A 159 -10.25 -1.74 -26.08
C GLU A 159 -10.46 -3.25 -25.99
N GLN A 160 -9.45 -3.99 -25.53
CA GLN A 160 -9.55 -5.43 -25.31
C GLN A 160 -10.44 -5.75 -24.11
N GLU A 161 -10.28 -5.02 -23.00
CA GLU A 161 -11.10 -5.20 -21.80
C GLU A 161 -12.57 -4.83 -22.06
N GLN A 162 -12.84 -3.83 -22.90
CA GLN A 162 -14.20 -3.49 -23.32
C GLN A 162 -14.87 -4.60 -24.16
N LYS A 163 -14.11 -5.45 -24.83
CA LYS A 163 -14.66 -6.59 -25.58
C LYS A 163 -14.87 -7.81 -24.69
N GLU A 164 -14.00 -8.01 -23.70
CA GLU A 164 -14.00 -9.19 -22.83
C GLU A 164 -14.91 -9.04 -21.60
N LEU A 165 -15.16 -7.81 -21.13
CA LEU A 165 -15.95 -7.54 -19.94
C LEU A 165 -17.40 -7.16 -20.31
N PRO A 166 -18.37 -8.08 -20.13
CA PRO A 166 -19.77 -7.76 -20.36
C PRO A 166 -20.28 -6.77 -19.31
N PRO A 167 -21.21 -5.88 -19.68
CA PRO A 167 -21.80 -4.95 -18.73
C PRO A 167 -22.70 -5.68 -17.73
N SER A 168 -22.69 -5.19 -16.50
CA SER A 168 -23.40 -5.80 -15.37
C SER A 168 -23.86 -4.74 -14.38
N GLU A 169 -24.91 -5.06 -13.62
CA GLU A 169 -25.30 -4.37 -12.40
C GLU A 169 -24.23 -4.58 -11.32
N MET A 170 -24.17 -3.65 -10.37
CA MET A 170 -23.23 -3.75 -9.25
C MET A 170 -23.59 -4.87 -8.28
N VAL A 171 -24.88 -5.14 -8.12
CA VAL A 171 -25.43 -6.18 -7.25
C VAL A 171 -26.06 -7.30 -8.08
N LYS A 172 -25.67 -8.55 -7.82
CA LYS A 172 -26.30 -9.75 -8.43
C LYS A 172 -26.61 -10.81 -7.38
N MET A 173 -27.69 -11.54 -7.61
CA MET A 173 -28.02 -12.76 -6.87
C MET A 173 -27.36 -13.97 -7.53
N VAL A 174 -26.73 -14.82 -6.71
CA VAL A 174 -26.07 -16.05 -7.17
C VAL A 174 -26.59 -17.23 -6.37
N MET A 175 -27.59 -17.90 -6.95
CA MET A 175 -28.16 -19.15 -6.45
C MET A 175 -28.73 -19.98 -7.59
N THR A 176 -29.02 -21.26 -7.32
CA THR A 176 -29.70 -22.16 -8.27
C THR A 176 -31.14 -21.71 -8.52
N ARG A 177 -31.80 -22.18 -9.57
CA ARG A 177 -33.25 -21.96 -9.76
C ARG A 177 -34.06 -22.99 -8.97
N GLY A 178 -35.13 -22.56 -8.32
CA GLY A 178 -36.18 -23.39 -7.74
C GLY A 178 -37.33 -23.58 -8.74
N LYS A 179 -38.11 -24.65 -8.57
CA LYS A 179 -39.30 -24.89 -9.40
C LYS A 179 -40.47 -23.98 -8.99
N ASP A 180 -40.50 -23.58 -7.74
CA ASP A 180 -41.55 -22.78 -7.10
C ASP A 180 -41.11 -21.32 -6.90
N ASP A 181 -40.03 -20.90 -7.57
CA ASP A 181 -39.59 -19.49 -7.51
C ASP A 181 -40.62 -18.58 -8.21
N ASP A 182 -40.75 -17.35 -7.71
CA ASP A 182 -41.43 -16.27 -8.44
C ASP A 182 -40.82 -16.10 -9.84
N GLU A 183 -41.65 -15.77 -10.84
CA GLU A 183 -41.23 -15.65 -12.24
C GLU A 183 -40.07 -14.65 -12.41
N ALA A 184 -40.13 -13.50 -11.70
CA ALA A 184 -39.07 -12.50 -11.77
C ALA A 184 -37.76 -13.00 -11.15
N LEU A 185 -37.83 -13.77 -10.06
CA LEU A 185 -36.66 -14.40 -9.45
C LEU A 185 -36.07 -15.49 -10.36
N TYR A 186 -36.92 -16.32 -10.95
CA TYR A 186 -36.51 -17.39 -11.85
C TYR A 186 -35.74 -16.84 -13.05
N ASP A 187 -36.27 -15.79 -13.67
CA ASP A 187 -35.65 -15.14 -14.81
C ASP A 187 -34.32 -14.47 -14.45
N LEU A 188 -34.26 -13.79 -13.30
CA LEU A 188 -33.05 -13.14 -12.81
C LEU A 188 -31.86 -14.11 -12.63
N LEU A 189 -32.10 -15.32 -12.13
CA LEU A 189 -31.05 -16.28 -11.74
C LEU A 189 -30.38 -17.01 -12.93
N GLY A 190 -31.01 -16.99 -14.10
CA GLY A 190 -30.45 -17.55 -15.33
C GLY A 190 -30.09 -19.05 -15.29
N THR A 191 -29.45 -19.50 -16.37
CA THR A 191 -29.00 -20.90 -16.52
C THR A 191 -27.68 -21.18 -15.80
N LYS A 192 -27.18 -22.42 -15.91
CA LYS A 192 -25.87 -22.80 -15.35
C LYS A 192 -24.73 -22.04 -16.02
N GLU A 193 -24.87 -21.74 -17.31
CA GLU A 193 -23.93 -20.98 -18.12
C GLU A 193 -23.88 -19.53 -17.64
N TYR A 194 -25.02 -18.92 -17.36
CA TYR A 194 -25.09 -17.57 -16.78
C TYR A 194 -24.38 -17.50 -15.42
N ARG A 195 -24.57 -18.50 -14.54
CA ARG A 195 -23.84 -18.55 -13.26
C ARG A 195 -22.33 -18.70 -13.41
N LYS A 196 -21.85 -19.42 -14.44
CA LYS A 196 -20.41 -19.47 -14.77
C LYS A 196 -19.90 -18.11 -15.26
N GLU A 197 -20.74 -17.35 -15.93
CA GLU A 197 -20.38 -16.00 -16.37
C GLU A 197 -20.30 -15.03 -15.18
N LEU A 198 -21.23 -15.13 -14.22
CA LEU A 198 -21.15 -14.39 -12.95
C LEU A 198 -19.88 -14.70 -12.16
N ASP A 199 -19.42 -15.97 -12.14
CA ASP A 199 -18.14 -16.37 -11.52
C ASP A 199 -16.95 -15.62 -12.14
N LYS A 200 -16.88 -15.55 -13.47
CA LYS A 200 -15.82 -14.83 -14.19
C LYS A 200 -15.89 -13.32 -13.96
N GLN A 201 -17.08 -12.74 -14.06
CA GLN A 201 -17.30 -11.31 -13.84
C GLN A 201 -16.92 -10.91 -12.42
N PHE A 202 -17.34 -11.69 -11.41
CA PHE A 202 -17.03 -11.40 -10.02
C PHE A 202 -15.55 -11.63 -9.68
N LYS A 203 -14.81 -12.43 -10.45
CA LYS A 203 -13.34 -12.55 -10.31
C LYS A 203 -12.58 -11.40 -10.96
N ASN A 204 -13.16 -10.69 -11.94
CA ASN A 204 -12.51 -9.58 -12.60
C ASN A 204 -12.55 -8.29 -11.75
N ALA A 205 -11.39 -7.71 -11.43
CA ALA A 205 -11.25 -6.50 -10.60
C ALA A 205 -11.98 -5.28 -11.16
N LYS A 206 -12.04 -5.16 -12.49
CA LYS A 206 -12.60 -4.02 -13.23
C LYS A 206 -14.09 -4.15 -13.51
N SER A 207 -14.67 -5.32 -13.24
CA SER A 207 -16.12 -5.56 -13.36
C SER A 207 -16.92 -4.60 -12.50
N ASN A 208 -18.06 -4.14 -13.04
CA ASN A 208 -19.06 -3.41 -12.26
C ASN A 208 -19.69 -4.29 -11.17
N PHE A 209 -19.76 -5.60 -11.38
CA PHE A 209 -20.28 -6.55 -10.39
C PHE A 209 -19.38 -6.61 -9.14
N LYS A 210 -19.84 -5.96 -8.06
CA LYS A 210 -19.11 -5.83 -6.78
C LYS A 210 -19.75 -6.55 -5.62
N ILE A 211 -21.07 -6.73 -5.60
CA ILE A 211 -21.81 -7.27 -4.45
C ILE A 211 -22.58 -8.52 -4.86
N ALA A 212 -22.15 -9.68 -4.36
CA ALA A 212 -22.82 -10.95 -4.61
C ALA A 212 -23.74 -11.33 -3.43
N ILE A 213 -25.04 -11.45 -3.68
CA ILE A 213 -26.01 -11.99 -2.72
C ILE A 213 -26.11 -13.50 -2.95
N VAL A 214 -25.78 -14.29 -1.94
CA VAL A 214 -25.68 -15.76 -2.00
C VAL A 214 -26.47 -16.42 -0.88
N VAL A 215 -26.81 -17.70 -1.05
CA VAL A 215 -27.44 -18.53 0.01
C VAL A 215 -26.52 -19.69 0.38
N ASP A 216 -26.28 -20.61 -0.56
CA ASP A 216 -25.35 -21.75 -0.39
C ASP A 216 -24.24 -21.78 -1.45
N MET A 217 -24.46 -21.10 -2.59
CA MET A 217 -23.44 -21.02 -3.63
C MET A 217 -22.27 -20.16 -3.18
N TRP A 218 -21.08 -20.49 -3.67
CA TRP A 218 -19.82 -19.77 -3.41
C TRP A 218 -19.32 -19.79 -1.95
N LEU A 219 -20.03 -20.47 -1.04
CA LEU A 219 -19.53 -20.74 0.32
C LEU A 219 -18.41 -21.81 0.31
N THR A 220 -18.44 -22.70 -0.69
CA THR A 220 -17.43 -23.74 -0.92
C THR A 220 -16.80 -23.61 -2.32
N GLY A 221 -15.48 -23.85 -2.41
CA GLY A 221 -14.76 -23.96 -3.69
C GLY A 221 -14.57 -22.67 -4.50
N PHE A 222 -15.26 -21.57 -4.17
CA PHE A 222 -15.10 -20.28 -4.84
C PHE A 222 -13.98 -19.46 -4.21
N ASP A 223 -13.03 -19.01 -5.02
CA ASP A 223 -11.83 -18.32 -4.58
C ASP A 223 -11.68 -16.97 -5.30
N VAL A 224 -11.65 -15.90 -4.51
CA VAL A 224 -11.53 -14.52 -4.99
C VAL A 224 -10.65 -13.75 -4.01
N PRO A 225 -9.34 -13.62 -4.29
CA PRO A 225 -8.41 -12.90 -3.41
C PRO A 225 -8.85 -11.46 -3.07
N GLU A 226 -9.54 -10.83 -4.02
CA GLU A 226 -10.06 -9.45 -3.93
C GLU A 226 -11.28 -9.29 -3.02
N LEU A 227 -11.92 -10.39 -2.58
CA LEU A 227 -13.03 -10.35 -1.64
C LEU A 227 -12.49 -10.01 -0.25
N ASP A 228 -12.81 -8.82 0.26
CA ASP A 228 -12.32 -8.34 1.56
C ASP A 228 -13.38 -8.36 2.66
N THR A 229 -14.67 -8.34 2.30
CA THR A 229 -15.77 -8.23 3.26
C THR A 229 -16.85 -9.28 2.96
N ILE A 230 -17.28 -10.00 4.00
CA ILE A 230 -18.44 -10.89 3.96
C ILE A 230 -19.46 -10.46 5.00
N TYR A 231 -20.72 -10.36 4.59
CA TYR A 231 -21.86 -10.03 5.42
C TYR A 231 -22.68 -11.29 5.64
N ILE A 232 -23.00 -11.60 6.88
CA ILE A 232 -23.67 -12.84 7.27
C ILE A 232 -25.04 -12.50 7.85
N ASP A 233 -26.07 -12.94 7.14
CA ASP A 233 -27.46 -12.99 7.57
C ASP A 233 -27.99 -14.43 7.43
N LYS A 234 -27.17 -15.39 7.86
CA LYS A 234 -27.47 -16.83 7.85
C LYS A 234 -27.01 -17.47 9.15
N PRO A 235 -27.84 -18.32 9.79
CA PRO A 235 -27.45 -18.98 11.03
C PRO A 235 -26.42 -20.10 10.77
N LEU A 236 -25.17 -19.70 10.58
CA LEU A 236 -24.05 -20.61 10.28
C LEU A 236 -23.50 -21.27 11.54
N GLN A 237 -23.03 -22.50 11.41
CA GLN A 237 -22.50 -23.31 12.52
C GLN A 237 -21.29 -24.16 12.08
N LYS A 238 -20.43 -24.49 13.06
CA LYS A 238 -19.32 -25.46 12.94
C LYS A 238 -18.48 -25.25 11.67
N HIS A 239 -18.31 -26.29 10.86
CA HIS A 239 -17.50 -26.26 9.64
C HIS A 239 -18.00 -25.26 8.59
N ASN A 240 -19.32 -25.12 8.43
CA ASN A 240 -19.90 -24.18 7.45
C ASN A 240 -19.55 -22.73 7.78
N LEU A 241 -19.48 -22.39 9.06
CA LEU A 241 -19.06 -21.07 9.52
C LEU A 241 -17.60 -20.79 9.13
N ILE A 242 -16.68 -21.70 9.47
CA ILE A 242 -15.24 -21.55 9.16
C ILE A 242 -15.01 -21.47 7.64
N GLN A 243 -15.67 -22.32 6.86
CA GLN A 243 -15.55 -22.31 5.40
C GLN A 243 -16.03 -21.00 4.77
N THR A 244 -17.10 -20.41 5.34
CA THR A 244 -17.68 -19.15 4.88
C THR A 244 -16.77 -17.97 5.21
N ILE A 245 -16.36 -17.82 6.47
CA ILE A 245 -15.50 -16.69 6.90
C ILE A 245 -14.09 -16.76 6.29
N SER A 246 -13.58 -17.96 6.00
CA SER A 246 -12.27 -18.13 5.36
C SER A 246 -12.25 -17.59 3.93
N ARG A 247 -13.38 -17.23 3.32
CA ARG A 247 -13.40 -16.64 1.97
C ARG A 247 -12.72 -15.27 1.91
N VAL A 248 -12.70 -14.53 3.02
CA VAL A 248 -12.08 -13.20 3.09
C VAL A 248 -10.61 -13.20 3.51
N ASN A 249 -10.02 -14.35 3.88
CA ASN A 249 -8.65 -14.40 4.43
C ASN A 249 -7.54 -14.56 3.36
N ARG A 250 -7.88 -14.60 2.08
CA ARG A 250 -6.89 -14.73 1.00
C ARG A 250 -6.01 -13.48 0.90
N LYS A 251 -4.69 -13.68 0.78
CA LYS A 251 -3.71 -12.60 0.63
C LYS A 251 -3.83 -11.95 -0.75
N LEU A 252 -3.77 -10.63 -0.76
CA LEU A 252 -3.71 -9.80 -1.96
C LEU A 252 -2.93 -8.54 -1.62
N GLU A 253 -2.22 -7.98 -2.59
CA GLU A 253 -1.53 -6.70 -2.40
C GLU A 253 -2.51 -5.60 -1.99
N GLY A 254 -2.17 -4.82 -0.96
CA GLY A 254 -3.05 -3.79 -0.38
C GLY A 254 -4.14 -4.33 0.55
N LYS A 255 -4.28 -5.66 0.71
CA LYS A 255 -5.22 -6.29 1.64
C LYS A 255 -4.51 -6.66 2.94
N SER A 256 -4.85 -5.98 4.02
CA SER A 256 -4.26 -6.25 5.34
C SER A 256 -5.05 -7.26 6.15
N LYS A 257 -6.38 -7.27 6.03
CA LYS A 257 -7.31 -8.11 6.82
C LYS A 257 -8.57 -8.44 6.00
N GLY A 258 -9.27 -9.50 6.39
CA GLY A 258 -10.63 -9.80 5.92
C GLY A 258 -11.67 -9.42 6.98
N LEU A 259 -12.79 -8.84 6.59
CA LEU A 259 -13.86 -8.42 7.50
C LEU A 259 -15.07 -9.36 7.41
N VAL A 260 -15.55 -9.82 8.56
CA VAL A 260 -16.80 -10.55 8.74
C VAL A 260 -17.78 -9.67 9.49
N VAL A 261 -18.87 -9.28 8.83
CA VAL A 261 -19.95 -8.49 9.41
C VAL A 261 -21.13 -9.40 9.68
N ASP A 262 -21.61 -9.44 10.91
CA ASP A 262 -22.63 -10.38 11.35
C ASP A 262 -23.90 -9.67 11.84
N TYR A 263 -25.02 -9.96 11.18
CA TYR A 263 -26.35 -9.40 11.47
C TYR A 263 -27.24 -10.28 12.34
N ILE A 264 -26.75 -11.45 12.76
CA ILE A 264 -27.50 -12.40 13.59
C ILE A 264 -26.97 -12.39 15.03
N GLY A 265 -25.65 -12.31 15.22
CA GLY A 265 -25.03 -12.37 16.56
C GLY A 265 -24.37 -13.71 16.86
N ILE A 266 -23.70 -14.31 15.88
CA ILE A 266 -23.06 -15.62 15.93
C ILE A 266 -21.70 -15.64 16.64
N LYS A 267 -21.35 -14.59 17.42
CA LYS A 267 -20.03 -14.45 18.08
C LYS A 267 -19.68 -15.66 18.96
N SER A 268 -20.67 -16.17 19.71
CA SER A 268 -20.47 -17.33 20.60
C SER A 268 -20.15 -18.60 19.79
N GLN A 269 -20.93 -18.85 18.74
CA GLN A 269 -20.80 -20.01 17.85
C GLN A 269 -19.50 -19.95 17.05
N MET A 270 -19.07 -18.75 16.69
CA MET A 270 -17.77 -18.50 16.10
C MET A 270 -16.64 -18.86 17.05
N ASN A 271 -16.67 -18.38 18.29
CA ASN A 271 -15.66 -18.74 19.30
C ASN A 271 -15.62 -20.25 19.56
N GLN A 272 -16.79 -20.91 19.61
CA GLN A 272 -16.89 -22.37 19.76
C GLN A 272 -16.29 -23.11 18.55
N ALA A 273 -16.60 -22.69 17.32
CA ALA A 273 -16.03 -23.27 16.12
C ALA A 273 -14.50 -23.10 16.11
N LEU A 274 -14.00 -21.92 16.48
CA LEU A 274 -12.56 -21.66 16.55
C LEU A 274 -11.86 -22.53 17.58
N ALA A 275 -12.44 -22.73 18.76
CA ALA A 275 -11.88 -23.61 19.78
C ALA A 275 -11.72 -25.07 19.29
N MET A 276 -12.57 -25.53 18.35
CA MET A 276 -12.45 -26.87 17.76
C MET A 276 -11.29 -26.98 16.75
N TYR A 277 -10.96 -25.90 16.03
CA TYR A 277 -9.97 -25.90 14.93
C TYR A 277 -8.62 -25.29 15.30
N SER A 278 -8.56 -24.49 16.37
CA SER A 278 -7.35 -23.86 16.90
C SER A 278 -7.09 -24.41 18.28
N ARG A 279 -6.50 -25.61 18.37
CA ARG A 279 -6.03 -26.17 19.66
C ARG A 279 -4.93 -25.32 20.33
N ILE A 280 -4.43 -24.29 19.64
CA ILE A 280 -3.42 -23.35 20.11
C ILE A 280 -3.78 -21.94 19.56
N ASP A 281 -4.11 -21.04 20.49
CA ASP A 281 -4.30 -19.57 20.41
C ASP A 281 -5.45 -18.94 19.59
N ALA A 282 -6.25 -18.15 20.31
CA ALA A 282 -7.35 -17.29 19.84
C ALA A 282 -6.88 -15.98 19.14
N THR A 283 -5.61 -15.88 18.73
CA THR A 283 -4.97 -14.62 18.30
C THR A 283 -5.25 -14.19 16.86
N ASN A 284 -5.94 -15.01 16.06
CA ASN A 284 -6.16 -14.71 14.63
C ASN A 284 -7.39 -13.85 14.34
N PHE A 285 -8.22 -13.62 15.36
CA PHE A 285 -9.46 -12.85 15.24
C PHE A 285 -9.38 -11.61 16.11
N GLU A 286 -9.42 -10.45 15.47
CA GLU A 286 -9.41 -9.17 16.17
C GLU A 286 -10.85 -8.67 16.33
N ASP A 287 -11.22 -8.32 17.57
CA ASP A 287 -12.46 -7.61 17.85
C ASP A 287 -12.32 -6.16 17.35
N ILE A 288 -13.34 -5.68 16.63
CA ILE A 288 -13.37 -4.30 16.14
C ILE A 288 -13.18 -3.27 17.27
N GLN A 289 -13.60 -3.60 18.50
CA GLN A 289 -13.42 -2.73 19.67
C GLN A 289 -11.95 -2.48 20.00
N GLN A 290 -11.08 -3.49 19.85
CA GLN A 290 -9.64 -3.31 20.02
C GLN A 290 -9.08 -2.35 18.97
N SER A 291 -9.54 -2.47 17.71
CA SER A 291 -9.15 -1.53 16.66
C SER A 291 -9.60 -0.10 16.95
N VAL A 292 -10.80 0.09 17.52
CA VAL A 292 -11.28 1.42 17.95
C VAL A 292 -10.40 1.99 19.06
N ILE A 293 -10.04 1.20 20.07
CA ILE A 293 -9.15 1.61 21.15
C ILE A 293 -7.78 2.03 20.58
N GLU A 294 -7.22 1.22 19.69
CA GLU A 294 -5.95 1.52 19.03
C GLU A 294 -5.99 2.83 18.23
N VAL A 295 -7.08 3.09 17.49
CA VAL A 295 -7.28 4.38 16.80
C VAL A 295 -7.26 5.53 17.79
N LYS A 296 -8.03 5.44 18.89
CA LYS A 296 -8.11 6.51 19.89
C LYS A 296 -6.78 6.75 20.60
N ASN A 297 -6.05 5.69 20.96
CA ASN A 297 -4.72 5.79 21.54
C ASN A 297 -3.74 6.49 20.59
N HIS A 298 -3.77 6.16 19.30
CA HIS A 298 -2.90 6.81 18.33
C HIS A 298 -3.32 8.25 18.03
N LEU A 299 -4.62 8.57 18.06
CA LEU A 299 -5.10 9.95 17.97
C LEU A 299 -4.61 10.81 19.15
N ASP A 300 -4.64 10.28 20.37
CA ASP A 300 -4.11 10.97 21.55
C ASP A 300 -2.59 11.21 21.41
N LEU A 301 -1.84 10.19 21.03
CA LEU A 301 -0.40 10.31 20.78
C LEU A 301 -0.07 11.32 19.66
N LEU A 302 -0.91 11.41 18.62
CA LEU A 302 -0.76 12.41 17.57
C LEU A 302 -1.12 13.81 18.07
N GLY A 303 -2.15 13.94 18.91
CA GLY A 303 -2.46 15.19 19.62
C GLY A 303 -1.30 15.66 20.48
N GLN A 304 -0.62 14.75 21.18
CA GLN A 304 0.61 15.05 21.93
C GLN A 304 1.78 15.46 21.03
N VAL A 305 1.87 14.99 19.79
CA VAL A 305 2.89 15.46 18.83
C VAL A 305 2.55 16.88 18.36
N PHE A 306 1.26 17.18 18.20
CA PHE A 306 0.74 18.45 17.68
C PHE A 306 0.34 19.46 18.78
N TYR A 307 0.76 19.27 20.04
CA TYR A 307 0.27 20.09 21.15
C TYR A 307 0.57 21.60 21.01
N GLU A 308 1.65 21.97 20.32
CA GLU A 308 2.03 23.37 20.03
C GLU A 308 1.45 23.89 18.70
N PHE A 309 0.76 23.04 17.94
CA PHE A 309 0.30 23.37 16.60
C PHE A 309 -1.20 23.72 16.59
N ASP A 310 -1.52 24.88 16.01
CA ASP A 310 -2.91 25.29 15.82
C ASP A 310 -3.49 24.72 14.51
N SER A 311 -4.37 23.72 14.68
CA SER A 311 -5.09 23.02 13.60
C SER A 311 -6.50 23.56 13.32
N ARG A 312 -6.96 24.62 14.01
CA ARG A 312 -8.34 25.12 13.91
C ARG A 312 -8.75 25.49 12.49
N ASP A 313 -7.84 26.09 11.73
CA ASP A 313 -8.07 26.50 10.33
C ASP A 313 -8.48 25.32 9.44
N TYR A 314 -8.00 24.11 9.72
CA TYR A 314 -8.37 22.91 8.98
C TYR A 314 -9.85 22.53 9.17
N PHE A 315 -10.42 22.82 10.32
CA PHE A 315 -11.81 22.48 10.63
C PHE A 315 -12.79 23.64 10.35
N SER A 316 -12.31 24.75 9.79
CA SER A 316 -13.13 25.92 9.43
C SER A 316 -14.10 25.66 8.26
N GLY A 317 -13.77 24.72 7.37
CA GLY A 317 -14.51 24.42 6.15
C GLY A 317 -14.14 25.28 4.94
N GLU A 318 -13.28 26.30 5.12
CA GLU A 318 -12.80 27.19 4.05
C GLU A 318 -11.61 26.55 3.31
N PRO A 319 -11.71 26.19 2.02
CA PRO A 319 -10.67 25.43 1.32
C PRO A 319 -9.28 26.05 1.47
N GLN A 320 -9.11 27.36 1.21
CA GLN A 320 -7.80 28.02 1.30
C GLN A 320 -7.19 27.95 2.71
N ALA A 321 -7.99 28.10 3.77
CA ALA A 321 -7.54 28.00 5.15
C ALA A 321 -7.15 26.55 5.50
N GLN A 322 -7.90 25.57 4.99
CA GLN A 322 -7.56 24.15 5.14
C GLN A 322 -6.23 23.81 4.48
N LEU A 323 -6.00 24.28 3.25
CA LEU A 323 -4.75 24.05 2.52
C LEU A 323 -3.57 24.68 3.24
N SER A 324 -3.69 25.95 3.66
CA SER A 324 -2.65 26.64 4.42
C SER A 324 -2.33 25.91 5.73
N CYS A 325 -3.35 25.43 6.45
CA CYS A 325 -3.17 24.65 7.66
C CYS A 325 -2.41 23.34 7.40
N LEU A 326 -2.73 22.62 6.32
CA LEU A 326 -2.03 21.38 5.96
C LEU A 326 -0.55 21.63 5.64
N ASN A 327 -0.23 22.74 4.97
CA ASN A 327 1.15 23.11 4.66
C ASN A 327 1.92 23.48 5.93
N ARG A 328 1.32 24.28 6.83
CA ARG A 328 1.89 24.58 8.15
C ARG A 328 2.11 23.29 8.97
N ALA A 329 1.20 22.34 8.88
CA ALA A 329 1.28 21.07 9.60
C ALA A 329 2.39 20.15 9.05
N ALA A 330 2.53 20.07 7.72
CA ALA A 330 3.62 19.34 7.09
C ALA A 330 4.98 19.95 7.44
N GLU A 331 5.07 21.28 7.41
CA GLU A 331 6.24 22.04 7.83
C GLU A 331 6.60 21.75 9.30
N PHE A 332 5.60 21.75 10.19
CA PHE A 332 5.77 21.38 11.60
C PHE A 332 6.33 19.96 11.77
N VAL A 333 5.82 18.98 11.02
CA VAL A 333 6.29 17.59 11.06
C VAL A 333 7.72 17.45 10.54
N LEU A 334 8.08 18.22 9.51
CA LEU A 334 9.39 18.18 8.85
C LEU A 334 10.50 18.94 9.59
N ARG A 335 10.20 19.61 10.70
CA ARG A 335 11.19 20.33 11.52
C ARG A 335 12.38 19.46 11.90
N THR A 336 12.13 18.21 12.29
CA THR A 336 13.19 17.26 12.66
C THR A 336 12.87 15.85 12.17
N GLN A 337 13.92 15.07 11.89
CA GLN A 337 13.77 13.67 11.47
C GLN A 337 13.12 12.79 12.56
N LYS A 338 13.28 13.15 13.84
CA LYS A 338 12.65 12.44 14.96
C LYS A 338 11.14 12.64 14.99
N VAL A 339 10.68 13.88 14.81
CA VAL A 339 9.24 14.21 14.72
C VAL A 339 8.63 13.57 13.48
N GLU A 340 9.30 13.69 12.32
CA GLU A 340 8.88 13.04 11.08
C GLU A 340 8.69 11.53 11.28
N ARG A 341 9.71 10.81 11.76
CA ARG A 341 9.63 9.36 11.97
C ARG A 341 8.54 8.97 12.96
N ARG A 342 8.40 9.72 14.07
CA ARG A 342 7.37 9.48 15.09
C ARG A 342 5.98 9.66 14.49
N PHE A 343 5.73 10.78 13.81
CA PHE A 343 4.46 11.09 13.16
C PHE A 343 4.11 10.04 12.10
N MET A 344 5.02 9.77 11.16
CA MET A 344 4.82 8.81 10.08
C MET A 344 4.49 7.41 10.61
N GLY A 345 5.16 6.98 11.68
CA GLY A 345 4.91 5.69 12.35
C GLY A 345 3.55 5.63 13.05
N LEU A 346 3.16 6.70 13.76
CA LEU A 346 1.87 6.79 14.45
C LEU A 346 0.71 6.78 13.45
N VAL A 347 0.76 7.62 12.42
CA VAL A 347 -0.31 7.67 11.40
C VAL A 347 -0.41 6.35 10.63
N LYS A 348 0.70 5.66 10.35
CA LYS A 348 0.67 4.33 9.71
C LYS A 348 -0.08 3.30 10.56
N ARG A 349 0.19 3.24 11.87
CA ARG A 349 -0.51 2.32 12.79
C ARG A 349 -1.97 2.70 12.98
N MET A 350 -2.26 4.00 13.14
CA MET A 350 -3.62 4.52 13.20
C MET A 350 -4.43 4.14 11.97
N LYS A 351 -3.90 4.33 10.75
CA LYS A 351 -4.57 3.97 9.50
C LYS A 351 -4.90 2.49 9.43
N ALA A 352 -3.93 1.63 9.77
CA ALA A 352 -4.13 0.19 9.77
C ALA A 352 -5.24 -0.26 10.74
N ALA A 353 -5.40 0.41 11.89
CA ALA A 353 -6.51 0.16 12.80
C ALA A 353 -7.83 0.78 12.28
N TYR A 354 -7.77 1.98 11.71
CA TYR A 354 -8.94 2.67 11.17
C TYR A 354 -9.57 1.92 9.98
N ASP A 355 -8.80 1.29 9.10
CA ASP A 355 -9.35 0.50 7.99
C ASP A 355 -10.22 -0.68 8.42
N VAL A 356 -10.00 -1.13 9.65
CA VAL A 356 -10.78 -2.18 10.28
C VAL A 356 -12.07 -1.62 10.84
N CYS A 357 -12.00 -0.50 11.56
CA CYS A 357 -13.13 0.05 12.31
C CYS A 357 -13.78 1.28 11.69
N CYS A 358 -13.46 1.64 10.43
CA CYS A 358 -14.02 2.82 9.77
C CYS A 358 -15.55 2.74 9.69
N GLY A 359 -16.11 1.52 9.59
CA GLY A 359 -17.55 1.22 9.62
C GLY A 359 -18.22 1.46 10.98
N SER A 360 -17.45 1.49 12.07
CA SER A 360 -17.93 1.55 13.44
C SER A 360 -18.51 2.93 13.79
N GLU A 361 -19.56 2.92 14.61
CA GLU A 361 -20.17 4.12 15.20
C GLU A 361 -19.50 4.55 16.51
N ALA A 362 -18.61 3.74 17.07
CA ALA A 362 -17.84 4.08 18.26
C ALA A 362 -16.80 5.20 18.03
N LEU A 363 -16.54 5.51 16.75
CA LEU A 363 -15.77 6.68 16.32
C LEU A 363 -16.71 7.85 16.04
N SER A 364 -16.54 8.93 16.79
CA SER A 364 -17.21 10.22 16.60
C SER A 364 -16.80 10.87 15.28
N GLN A 365 -17.60 11.82 14.81
CA GLN A 365 -17.26 12.58 13.59
C GLN A 365 -15.96 13.37 13.77
N THR A 366 -15.76 13.99 14.94
CA THR A 366 -14.53 14.72 15.26
C THR A 366 -13.28 13.84 15.19
N GLU A 367 -13.33 12.62 15.74
CA GLU A 367 -12.22 11.66 15.62
C GLU A 367 -11.92 11.33 14.15
N ARG A 368 -12.95 11.15 13.30
CA ARG A 368 -12.76 10.91 11.87
C ARG A 368 -12.14 12.10 11.15
N ASP A 369 -12.58 13.31 11.48
CA ASP A 369 -12.03 14.53 10.88
C ASP A 369 -10.53 14.68 11.22
N TYR A 370 -10.12 14.36 12.45
CA TYR A 370 -8.70 14.32 12.84
C TYR A 370 -7.91 13.19 12.16
N ILE A 371 -8.53 12.00 11.99
CA ILE A 371 -7.90 10.91 11.21
C ILE A 371 -7.61 11.39 9.79
N HIS A 372 -8.58 12.01 9.13
CA HIS A 372 -8.43 12.55 7.77
C HIS A 372 -7.38 13.67 7.71
N TYR A 373 -7.37 14.58 8.71
CA TYR A 373 -6.35 15.60 8.86
C TYR A 373 -4.94 14.99 8.90
N TYR A 374 -4.69 14.03 9.78
CA TYR A 374 -3.36 13.43 9.91
C TYR A 374 -2.96 12.59 8.70
N LEU A 375 -3.92 11.93 8.03
CA LEU A 375 -3.67 11.25 6.75
C LEU A 375 -3.28 12.22 5.64
N ALA A 376 -3.92 13.41 5.60
CA ALA A 376 -3.60 14.45 4.64
C ALA A 376 -2.17 14.97 4.85
N VAL A 377 -1.82 15.32 6.09
CA VAL A 377 -0.46 15.76 6.46
C VAL A 377 0.58 14.68 6.13
N ARG A 378 0.31 13.42 6.48
CA ARG A 378 1.18 12.29 6.14
C ARG A 378 1.41 12.16 4.64
N SER A 379 0.39 12.34 3.83
CA SER A 379 0.51 12.24 2.38
C SER A 379 1.40 13.34 1.80
N ILE A 380 1.26 14.57 2.30
CA ILE A 380 2.12 15.70 1.92
C ILE A 380 3.58 15.41 2.31
N VAL A 381 3.81 15.01 3.57
CA VAL A 381 5.15 14.66 4.08
C VAL A 381 5.75 13.50 3.28
N PHE A 382 4.99 12.45 2.99
CA PHE A 382 5.48 11.30 2.21
C PHE A 382 5.89 11.72 0.79
N LYS A 383 5.07 12.53 0.10
CA LYS A 383 5.41 13.05 -1.23
C LYS A 383 6.68 13.89 -1.17
N LEU A 384 6.84 14.73 -0.15
CA LEU A 384 8.02 15.55 0.07
C LEU A 384 9.29 14.72 0.31
N THR A 385 9.22 13.63 1.08
CA THR A 385 10.42 12.86 1.46
C THR A 385 10.75 11.69 0.54
N LYS A 386 9.75 10.93 0.05
CA LYS A 386 9.97 9.65 -0.67
C LYS A 386 9.51 9.62 -2.13
N GLY A 387 8.83 10.68 -2.62
CA GLY A 387 8.51 10.84 -4.05
C GLY A 387 7.16 10.23 -4.44
N ASP A 388 7.08 8.91 -4.55
CA ASP A 388 5.83 8.22 -4.88
C ASP A 388 5.09 7.78 -3.63
N ALA A 389 3.92 8.37 -3.35
CA ALA A 389 3.11 7.96 -2.22
C ALA A 389 2.48 6.57 -2.47
N PRO A 390 2.82 5.52 -1.68
CA PRO A 390 2.23 4.19 -1.83
C PRO A 390 0.76 4.15 -1.39
N ASP A 391 0.27 5.20 -0.72
CA ASP A 391 -1.04 5.25 -0.06
C ASP A 391 -2.14 6.02 -0.81
N VAL A 392 -1.86 6.55 -2.01
CA VAL A 392 -2.88 7.37 -2.73
C VAL A 392 -4.12 6.54 -3.09
N THR A 393 -3.98 5.23 -3.26
CA THR A 393 -5.06 4.31 -3.62
C THR A 393 -6.12 4.12 -2.53
N GLN A 394 -5.78 4.29 -1.25
CA GLN A 394 -6.69 4.09 -0.11
C GLN A 394 -7.02 5.37 0.67
N MET A 395 -6.74 6.54 0.09
CA MET A 395 -7.17 7.81 0.67
C MET A 395 -8.57 8.18 0.16
N ASN A 396 -9.42 8.71 1.05
CA ASN A 396 -10.72 9.28 0.68
C ASN A 396 -10.55 10.29 -0.47
N ALA A 397 -11.42 10.23 -1.48
CA ALA A 397 -11.38 11.07 -2.67
C ALA A 397 -11.29 12.58 -2.33
N ARG A 398 -12.02 13.01 -1.29
CA ARG A 398 -12.00 14.39 -0.80
C ARG A 398 -10.62 14.82 -0.31
N VAL A 399 -9.91 13.93 0.40
CA VAL A 399 -8.56 14.22 0.90
C VAL A 399 -7.57 14.29 -0.27
N ARG A 400 -7.73 13.44 -1.29
CA ARG A 400 -6.92 13.49 -2.51
C ARG A 400 -7.08 14.80 -3.27
N GLU A 401 -8.32 15.27 -3.45
CA GLU A 401 -8.60 16.56 -4.10
C GLU A 401 -8.00 17.72 -3.32
N MET A 402 -8.22 17.78 -2.01
CA MET A 402 -7.60 18.81 -1.15
C MET A 402 -6.07 18.80 -1.24
N ILE A 403 -5.42 17.64 -1.26
CA ILE A 403 -3.97 17.56 -1.43
C ILE A 403 -3.53 18.05 -2.81
N ALA A 404 -4.27 17.69 -3.87
CA ALA A 404 -3.96 18.12 -5.23
C ALA A 404 -4.05 19.64 -5.37
N GLU A 405 -4.99 20.29 -4.68
CA GLU A 405 -5.11 21.74 -4.62
C GLU A 405 -4.04 22.39 -3.72
N ALA A 406 -3.73 21.78 -2.57
CA ALA A 406 -2.71 22.30 -1.62
C ALA A 406 -1.34 22.41 -2.28
N LEU A 407 -0.98 21.39 -3.06
CA LEU A 407 0.31 21.32 -3.76
C LEU A 407 0.40 22.33 -4.91
N LYS A 408 -0.74 22.75 -5.49
CA LYS A 408 -0.79 23.77 -6.54
C LYS A 408 -0.69 25.20 -5.99
N ALA A 409 -1.27 25.47 -4.82
CA ALA A 409 -1.43 26.82 -4.30
C ALA A 409 -0.13 27.48 -3.81
N ASP A 410 0.83 26.73 -3.27
CA ASP A 410 2.07 27.27 -2.67
C ASP A 410 3.33 27.10 -3.56
N GLY A 411 3.16 26.89 -4.86
CA GLY A 411 4.28 26.79 -5.81
C GLY A 411 5.08 25.48 -5.73
N VAL A 412 4.56 24.49 -4.97
CA VAL A 412 5.17 23.17 -4.78
C VAL A 412 4.85 22.20 -5.94
N GLU A 413 4.37 22.73 -7.08
CA GLU A 413 4.26 22.00 -8.35
C GLU A 413 5.58 21.32 -8.74
N GLU A 414 6.71 21.83 -8.26
CA GLU A 414 8.07 21.28 -8.44
C GLU A 414 8.25 19.84 -7.93
N ILE A 415 7.45 19.38 -6.97
CA ILE A 415 7.47 17.96 -6.54
C ILE A 415 7.03 17.03 -7.67
N TYR A 416 6.05 17.45 -8.47
CA TYR A 416 5.56 16.63 -9.59
C TYR A 416 6.64 16.41 -10.64
N PHE A 417 7.54 17.38 -10.79
CA PHE A 417 8.60 17.37 -11.78
C PHE A 417 9.82 16.52 -11.41
N LEU A 418 10.01 16.17 -10.13
CA LEU A 418 11.14 15.33 -9.69
C LEU A 418 10.80 13.84 -9.64
N GLY A 419 9.52 13.48 -9.55
CA GLY A 419 9.04 12.10 -9.42
C GLY A 419 8.45 11.49 -10.70
N ASP A 420 7.98 12.30 -11.65
CA ASP A 420 7.34 11.77 -12.85
C ASP A 420 8.39 11.31 -13.89
N LYS A 421 8.26 10.08 -14.40
CA LYS A 421 9.13 9.52 -15.45
C LYS A 421 9.10 10.31 -16.75
N LYS A 422 8.17 11.27 -16.90
CA LYS A 422 8.10 12.21 -18.02
C LYS A 422 9.01 13.45 -17.87
N ALA A 423 9.69 13.62 -16.74
CA ALA A 423 10.60 14.73 -16.48
C ALA A 423 12.03 14.52 -17.02
N GLU A 424 12.16 13.95 -18.22
CA GLU A 424 13.47 13.81 -18.90
C GLU A 424 14.01 15.14 -19.45
N SER A 425 13.33 16.27 -19.22
CA SER A 425 13.68 17.57 -19.83
C SER A 425 13.90 18.73 -18.86
N ILE A 426 13.91 18.49 -17.54
CA ILE A 426 14.18 19.57 -16.58
C ILE A 426 15.66 19.60 -16.27
N ASP A 427 16.32 20.64 -16.75
CA ASP A 427 17.67 21.00 -16.34
C ASP A 427 17.63 21.39 -14.86
N ILE A 428 18.12 20.50 -14.00
CA ILE A 428 18.22 20.68 -12.55
C ILE A 428 19.15 21.85 -12.17
N PHE A 429 19.91 22.38 -13.12
CA PHE A 429 20.83 23.51 -12.96
C PHE A 429 20.31 24.82 -13.57
N ASP A 430 19.05 24.85 -14.01
CA ASP A 430 18.37 26.03 -14.51
C ASP A 430 18.28 27.11 -13.40
N GLU A 431 18.69 28.34 -13.74
CA GLU A 431 18.74 29.45 -12.78
C GLU A 431 17.34 29.93 -12.37
N ASP A 432 16.36 29.89 -13.28
CA ASP A 432 14.98 30.23 -12.98
C ASP A 432 14.37 29.17 -12.05
N TYR A 433 14.73 27.91 -12.22
CA TYR A 433 14.31 26.81 -11.34
C TYR A 433 14.86 26.97 -9.91
N LEU A 434 16.17 27.22 -9.76
CA LEU A 434 16.76 27.48 -8.43
C LEU A 434 16.23 28.76 -7.79
N ALA A 435 15.94 29.79 -8.58
CA ALA A 435 15.33 31.03 -8.09
C ALA A 435 13.91 30.81 -7.56
N ARG A 436 13.16 29.86 -8.13
CA ARG A 436 11.83 29.49 -7.63
C ARG A 436 11.90 28.76 -6.29
N ILE A 437 12.81 27.79 -6.14
CA ILE A 437 13.04 27.10 -4.86
C ILE A 437 13.44 28.08 -3.76
N ASN A 438 14.27 29.07 -4.11
CA ASN A 438 14.70 30.09 -3.16
C ASN A 438 13.58 31.03 -2.70
N LYS A 439 12.46 31.12 -3.43
CA LYS A 439 11.27 31.91 -3.05
C LYS A 439 10.30 31.16 -2.13
N ILE A 440 10.52 29.86 -1.89
CA ILE A 440 9.65 29.05 -1.02
C ILE A 440 9.74 29.57 0.42
N LYS A 441 8.59 29.93 0.99
CA LYS A 441 8.47 30.51 2.33
C LYS A 441 8.46 29.48 3.47
N LEU A 442 8.46 28.18 3.13
CA LEU A 442 8.39 27.04 4.05
C LEU A 442 9.79 26.42 4.18
N PRO A 443 10.55 26.70 5.27
CA PRO A 443 11.97 26.35 5.36
C PRO A 443 12.29 24.85 5.30
N ALA A 444 11.61 24.02 6.09
CA ALA A 444 11.81 22.58 6.10
C ALA A 444 11.39 21.96 4.77
N THR A 445 10.31 22.46 4.17
CA THR A 445 9.89 22.09 2.81
C THR A 445 10.97 22.41 1.78
N LYS A 446 11.56 23.61 1.83
CA LYS A 446 12.67 24.03 0.96
C LYS A 446 13.87 23.09 1.09
N ILE A 447 14.27 22.75 2.32
CA ILE A 447 15.37 21.80 2.58
C ILE A 447 15.07 20.43 1.97
N GLN A 448 13.86 19.89 2.10
CA GLN A 448 13.50 18.59 1.50
C GLN A 448 13.60 18.60 -0.03
N LEU A 449 13.21 19.70 -0.67
CA LEU A 449 13.34 19.84 -2.12
C LEU A 449 14.82 19.91 -2.56
N LEU A 450 15.61 20.73 -1.86
CA LEU A 450 17.05 20.83 -2.12
C LEU A 450 17.77 19.49 -1.89
N GLN A 451 17.40 18.73 -0.86
CA GLN A 451 17.92 17.38 -0.62
C GLN A 451 17.68 16.47 -1.82
N LYS A 452 16.45 16.39 -2.32
CA LYS A 452 16.11 15.56 -3.48
C LYS A 452 16.83 15.99 -4.75
N LEU A 453 16.90 17.30 -4.99
CA LEU A 453 17.60 17.84 -6.14
C LEU A 453 19.08 17.50 -6.09
N LEU A 454 19.69 17.65 -4.92
CA LEU A 454 21.09 17.38 -4.74
C LEU A 454 21.40 15.88 -4.80
N GLU A 455 20.54 15.02 -4.26
CA GLU A 455 20.63 13.56 -4.45
C GLU A 455 20.57 13.17 -5.93
N LYS A 456 19.65 13.76 -6.70
CA LYS A 456 19.53 13.54 -8.14
C LYS A 456 20.77 14.06 -8.89
N ALA A 457 21.20 15.30 -8.63
CA ALA A 457 22.36 15.92 -9.25
C ALA A 457 23.65 15.13 -8.97
N ILE A 458 23.87 14.73 -7.71
CA ILE A 458 25.02 13.91 -7.32
C ILE A 458 24.93 12.53 -7.97
N SER A 459 23.75 11.90 -8.00
CA SER A 459 23.55 10.59 -8.63
C SER A 459 23.85 10.64 -10.13
N ASP A 460 23.33 11.64 -10.84
CA ASP A 460 23.56 11.83 -12.26
C ASP A 460 25.02 12.15 -12.55
N PHE A 461 25.64 13.04 -11.77
CA PHE A 461 27.05 13.36 -11.89
C PHE A 461 27.96 12.17 -11.57
N ARG A 462 27.61 11.34 -10.58
CA ARG A 462 28.37 10.14 -10.20
C ARG A 462 28.42 9.09 -11.31
N LYS A 463 27.44 9.06 -12.24
CA LYS A 463 27.49 8.21 -13.44
C LYS A 463 28.65 8.58 -14.37
N VAL A 464 29.03 9.87 -14.37
CA VAL A 464 30.09 10.42 -15.19
C VAL A 464 31.42 10.47 -14.44
N ASN A 465 31.42 10.96 -13.20
CA ASN A 465 32.62 11.06 -12.38
C ASN A 465 32.35 10.50 -10.97
N GLN A 466 32.74 9.24 -10.76
CA GLN A 466 32.43 8.51 -9.54
C GLN A 466 33.14 9.12 -8.32
N LEU A 467 34.40 9.53 -8.49
CA LEU A 467 35.21 10.07 -7.40
C LEU A 467 34.66 11.40 -6.91
N GLN A 468 34.40 12.35 -7.81
CA GLN A 468 33.81 13.63 -7.43
C GLN A 468 32.37 13.46 -6.91
N GLY A 469 31.59 12.54 -7.48
CA GLY A 469 30.29 12.15 -6.94
C GLY A 469 30.36 11.69 -5.48
N ILE A 470 31.37 10.89 -5.10
CA ILE A 470 31.62 10.49 -3.70
C ILE A 470 31.99 11.69 -2.82
N ASN A 471 32.83 12.61 -3.32
CA ASN A 471 33.22 13.81 -2.58
C ASN A 471 32.02 14.72 -2.29
N PHE A 472 31.17 14.96 -3.30
CA PHE A 472 29.93 15.71 -3.14
C PHE A 472 28.94 15.00 -2.21
N THR A 473 28.84 13.67 -2.29
CA THR A 473 28.03 12.88 -1.34
C THR A 473 28.50 13.09 0.10
N ARG A 474 29.82 13.12 0.35
CA ARG A 474 30.37 13.36 1.69
C ARG A 474 30.06 14.76 2.19
N ARG A 475 30.23 15.79 1.34
CA ARG A 475 29.88 17.19 1.68
C ARG A 475 28.40 17.32 1.99
N PHE A 476 27.54 16.75 1.13
CA PHE A 476 26.10 16.73 1.32
C PHE A 476 25.73 16.03 2.63
N GLN A 477 26.27 14.84 2.90
CA GLN A 477 25.99 14.09 4.13
C GLN A 477 26.40 14.88 5.38
N ALA A 478 27.52 15.61 5.37
CA ALA A 478 27.93 16.44 6.49
C ALA A 478 26.94 17.58 6.79
N ILE A 479 26.28 18.14 5.77
CA ILE A 479 25.19 19.12 5.96
C ILE A 479 23.97 18.43 6.57
N ILE A 480 23.61 17.25 6.06
CA ILE A 480 22.46 16.47 6.53
C ILE A 480 22.62 16.02 7.98
N ASP A 481 23.82 15.57 8.37
CA ASP A 481 24.09 15.14 9.73
C ASP A 481 23.99 16.33 10.69
N ARG A 482 24.58 17.48 10.35
CA ARG A 482 24.40 18.74 11.12
C ARG A 482 22.94 19.17 11.20
N TYR A 483 22.17 19.01 10.12
CA TYR A 483 20.74 19.28 10.10
C TYR A 483 19.95 18.28 10.95
N ASN A 484 20.40 17.03 11.11
CA ASN A 484 19.66 16.02 11.88
C ASN A 484 20.03 16.00 13.37
N GLU A 485 21.25 16.40 13.74
CA GLU A 485 21.76 16.42 15.13
C GLU A 485 21.23 17.58 15.98
N ARG A 486 20.36 18.43 15.42
CA ARG A 486 19.75 19.57 16.13
C ARG A 486 18.82 19.12 17.26
N ARG A 487 18.79 19.88 18.37
CA ARG A 487 17.90 19.59 19.50
C ARG A 487 16.45 20.00 19.16
N GLU A 488 15.48 19.30 19.75
CA GLU A 488 14.04 19.59 19.56
C GLU A 488 13.65 21.01 20.03
N ASP A 489 14.37 21.54 21.03
CA ASP A 489 14.14 22.86 21.63
C ASP A 489 14.86 24.02 20.92
N ASP A 490 15.75 23.72 19.97
CA ASP A 490 16.36 24.74 19.11
C ASP A 490 15.29 25.16 18.09
N VAL A 491 14.44 26.10 18.50
CA VAL A 491 13.56 26.82 17.58
C VAL A 491 14.50 27.57 16.64
N LEU A 492 14.70 27.02 15.45
CA LEU A 492 15.42 27.67 14.39
C LEU A 492 14.80 29.05 14.17
N ASN A 493 15.57 30.09 14.42
CA ASN A 493 15.34 31.36 13.77
C ASN A 493 15.54 31.11 12.27
N GLY A 494 14.78 31.79 11.39
CA GLY A 494 14.85 31.59 9.94
C GLY A 494 16.27 31.58 9.36
N GLU A 495 17.19 32.30 10.01
CA GLU A 495 18.61 32.43 9.64
C GLU A 495 19.38 31.10 9.55
N GLU A 496 19.14 30.14 10.45
CA GLU A 496 19.84 28.84 10.41
C GLU A 496 19.32 27.96 9.26
N PHE A 497 18.01 27.98 9.00
CA PHE A 497 17.44 27.30 7.83
C PHE A 497 17.95 27.90 6.51
N ASP A 498 18.06 29.22 6.45
CA ASP A 498 18.60 29.92 5.28
C ASP A 498 20.06 29.54 5.06
N THR A 499 20.84 29.39 6.14
CA THR A 499 22.24 28.94 6.07
C THR A 499 22.34 27.54 5.46
N PHE A 500 21.59 26.56 5.96
CA PHE A 500 21.61 25.20 5.40
C PHE A 500 21.10 25.18 3.94
N SER A 501 20.08 25.97 3.64
CA SER A 501 19.55 26.09 2.28
C SER A 501 20.59 26.66 1.32
N GLN A 502 21.35 27.67 1.78
CA GLN A 502 22.43 28.27 1.00
C GLN A 502 23.56 27.26 0.77
N GLU A 503 24.03 26.57 1.82
CA GLU A 503 25.09 25.55 1.67
C GLU A 503 24.68 24.44 0.68
N MET A 504 23.43 23.98 0.69
CA MET A 504 22.93 23.00 -0.30
C MET A 504 22.90 23.58 -1.71
N THR A 505 22.48 24.83 -1.85
CA THR A 505 22.46 25.55 -3.14
C THR A 505 23.88 25.73 -3.68
N ASP A 506 24.84 26.04 -2.82
CA ASP A 506 26.26 26.18 -3.18
C ASP A 506 26.82 24.85 -3.70
N ILE A 507 26.45 23.71 -3.09
CA ILE A 507 26.86 22.40 -3.64
C ILE A 507 26.26 22.18 -5.04
N ILE A 508 25.01 22.58 -5.29
CA ILE A 508 24.40 22.46 -6.63
C ILE A 508 25.21 23.28 -7.65
N TYR A 509 25.60 24.52 -7.31
CA TYR A 509 26.45 25.35 -8.18
C TYR A 509 27.86 24.79 -8.35
N ASP A 510 28.45 24.20 -7.31
CA ASP A 510 29.75 23.55 -7.40
C ASP A 510 29.70 22.33 -8.33
N ILE A 511 28.63 21.53 -8.28
CA ILE A 511 28.44 20.41 -9.22
C ILE A 511 28.31 20.95 -10.65
N LYS A 512 27.49 21.98 -10.87
CA LYS A 512 27.34 22.62 -12.19
C LYS A 512 28.68 23.09 -12.75
N THR A 513 29.48 23.74 -11.91
CA THR A 513 30.80 24.23 -12.26
C THR A 513 31.73 23.08 -12.59
N GLU A 514 31.81 22.06 -11.73
CA GLU A 514 32.65 20.87 -11.92
C GLU A 514 32.28 20.07 -13.18
N MET A 515 31.00 20.08 -13.57
CA MET A 515 30.54 19.51 -14.85
C MET A 515 31.04 20.26 -16.09
N GLY A 516 31.55 21.48 -15.96
CA GLY A 516 32.09 22.31 -17.05
C GLY A 516 33.62 22.38 -17.12
N THR A 517 34.34 22.04 -16.04
CA THR A 517 35.80 22.26 -15.93
C THR A 517 36.65 21.45 -16.92
N TRP A 518 36.10 20.40 -17.54
CA TRP A 518 36.77 19.65 -18.61
C TRP A 518 37.04 20.51 -19.85
N ALA A 519 36.16 21.47 -20.15
CA ALA A 519 36.29 22.35 -21.31
C ALA A 519 37.50 23.27 -21.17
N ASP A 520 37.72 23.80 -19.96
CA ASP A 520 38.88 24.65 -19.64
C ASP A 520 40.21 23.88 -19.72
N LEU A 521 40.16 22.56 -19.49
CA LEU A 521 41.32 21.66 -19.55
C LEU A 521 41.58 21.08 -20.96
N GLY A 522 40.70 21.33 -21.94
CA GLY A 522 40.85 20.81 -23.31
C GLY A 522 40.79 19.27 -23.41
N ILE A 523 40.02 18.64 -22.53
CA ILE A 523 39.80 17.18 -22.45
C ILE A 523 38.32 16.87 -22.46
N ASP A 524 37.92 15.63 -22.78
CA ASP A 524 36.51 15.25 -22.69
C ASP A 524 36.07 14.86 -21.27
N ILE A 525 34.75 14.67 -21.12
CA ILE A 525 34.11 14.43 -19.81
C ILE A 525 34.55 13.10 -19.16
N GLU A 526 34.90 12.08 -19.95
CA GLU A 526 35.39 10.80 -19.44
C GLU A 526 36.88 10.87 -19.10
N GLU A 527 37.66 11.59 -19.93
CA GLU A 527 39.07 11.92 -19.66
C GLU A 527 39.21 12.69 -18.35
N LYS A 528 38.30 13.62 -18.07
CA LYS A 528 38.26 14.37 -16.80
C LYS A 528 38.10 13.45 -15.58
N ALA A 529 37.28 12.41 -15.66
CA ALA A 529 37.12 11.47 -14.55
C ALA A 529 38.43 10.73 -14.23
N PHE A 530 39.21 10.36 -15.25
CA PHE A 530 40.53 9.77 -15.05
C PHE A 530 41.55 10.79 -14.53
N TYR A 531 41.53 12.01 -15.06
CA TYR A 531 42.35 13.11 -14.57
C TYR A 531 42.13 13.37 -13.08
N ASP A 532 40.88 13.38 -12.62
CA ASP A 532 40.55 13.60 -11.19
C ASP A 532 41.05 12.48 -10.29
N ILE A 533 41.05 11.24 -10.76
CA ILE A 533 41.66 10.12 -10.03
C ILE A 533 43.17 10.35 -9.89
N LEU A 534 43.85 10.78 -10.96
CA LEU A 534 45.28 11.09 -10.92
C LEU A 534 45.57 12.27 -9.96
N ALA A 535 44.78 13.35 -10.05
CA ALA A 535 44.90 14.51 -9.17
C ALA A 535 44.69 14.15 -7.70
N HIS A 536 43.64 13.38 -7.40
CA HIS A 536 43.38 12.89 -6.05
C HIS A 536 44.53 12.04 -5.50
N MET A 537 45.14 11.22 -6.35
CA MET A 537 46.28 10.38 -5.96
C MET A 537 47.55 11.20 -5.73
N ARG A 538 47.80 12.23 -6.56
CA ARG A 538 48.86 13.21 -6.32
C ARG A 538 48.71 13.87 -4.95
N ASP A 539 47.51 14.32 -4.64
CA ASP A 539 47.24 15.07 -3.40
C ASP A 539 47.23 14.15 -2.17
N LYS A 540 46.66 12.95 -2.27
CA LYS A 540 46.62 11.93 -1.20
C LYS A 540 48.03 11.50 -0.76
N TYR A 541 48.96 11.34 -1.71
CA TYR A 541 50.34 10.91 -1.45
C TYR A 541 51.34 12.07 -1.41
N GLN A 542 50.88 13.32 -1.52
CA GLN A 542 51.66 14.55 -1.40
C GLN A 542 52.94 14.58 -2.26
N PHE A 543 52.84 14.20 -3.53
CA PHE A 543 53.95 14.30 -4.48
C PHE A 543 53.69 15.33 -5.57
N THR A 544 54.74 15.85 -6.19
CA THR A 544 54.61 16.79 -7.33
C THR A 544 54.62 16.03 -8.64
N TYR A 545 53.69 16.36 -9.53
CA TYR A 545 53.65 15.84 -10.89
C TYR A 545 53.09 16.92 -11.83
N ASP A 546 53.58 16.93 -13.06
CA ASP A 546 53.27 17.95 -14.05
C ASP A 546 51.84 17.79 -14.61
N ASP A 547 51.07 18.88 -14.63
CA ASP A 547 49.65 18.84 -15.02
C ASP A 547 49.47 18.49 -16.51
N GLU A 548 50.35 18.95 -17.41
CA GLU A 548 50.29 18.59 -18.84
C GLU A 548 50.54 17.09 -19.06
N LYS A 549 51.48 16.52 -18.31
CA LYS A 549 51.72 15.06 -18.33
C LYS A 549 50.55 14.28 -17.75
N MET A 550 49.87 14.81 -16.74
CA MET A 550 48.67 14.20 -16.17
C MET A 550 47.51 14.21 -17.16
N LEU A 551 47.35 15.29 -17.92
CA LEU A 551 46.38 15.38 -19.02
C LEU A 551 46.68 14.35 -20.11
N SER A 552 47.93 14.26 -20.56
CA SER A 552 48.35 13.24 -21.55
C SER A 552 48.09 11.81 -21.04
N LEU A 553 48.39 11.55 -19.77
CA LEU A 553 48.17 10.25 -19.14
C LEU A 553 46.68 9.90 -19.09
N ALA A 554 45.80 10.85 -18.72
CA ALA A 554 44.35 10.63 -18.70
C ALA A 554 43.79 10.26 -20.09
N LYS A 555 44.26 10.93 -21.16
CA LYS A 555 43.89 10.61 -22.55
C LYS A 555 44.34 9.20 -22.96
N GLU A 556 45.58 8.82 -22.63
CA GLU A 556 46.10 7.48 -22.90
C GLU A 556 45.33 6.41 -22.10
N MET A 557 44.95 6.70 -20.85
CA MET A 557 44.17 5.78 -20.00
C MET A 557 42.78 5.52 -20.56
N LYS A 558 42.10 6.56 -21.07
CA LYS A 558 40.82 6.40 -21.78
C LYS A 558 40.97 5.44 -22.97
N SER A 559 41.97 5.64 -23.82
CA SER A 559 42.22 4.75 -24.97
C SER A 559 42.42 3.28 -24.57
N VAL A 560 43.14 3.02 -23.47
CA VAL A 560 43.33 1.66 -22.93
C VAL A 560 42.00 1.07 -22.43
N VAL A 561 41.21 1.86 -21.69
CA VAL A 561 39.89 1.44 -21.20
C VAL A 561 38.94 1.16 -22.36
N ASP A 562 38.87 2.03 -23.36
CA ASP A 562 38.00 1.88 -24.55
C ASP A 562 38.36 0.65 -25.38
N ASN A 563 39.64 0.32 -25.50
CA ASN A 563 40.07 -0.88 -26.22
C ASN A 563 39.68 -2.16 -25.50
N THR A 564 39.64 -2.13 -24.16
CA THR A 564 39.23 -3.27 -23.33
C THR A 564 37.71 -3.36 -23.22
N SER A 565 37.02 -2.23 -23.15
CA SER A 565 35.57 -2.16 -22.92
C SER A 565 34.73 -2.62 -24.12
N LYS A 566 35.34 -2.73 -25.31
CA LYS A 566 34.75 -3.29 -26.55
C LYS A 566 34.25 -4.72 -26.43
N TYR A 567 34.77 -5.51 -25.48
CA TYR A 567 34.34 -6.90 -25.31
C TYR A 567 33.02 -6.98 -24.50
N PRO A 568 32.00 -7.74 -24.96
CA PRO A 568 30.78 -7.99 -24.19
C PRO A 568 31.12 -8.57 -22.80
N ASP A 569 30.42 -8.10 -21.77
CA ASP A 569 30.60 -8.58 -20.39
C ASP A 569 32.04 -8.54 -19.83
N TRP A 570 32.93 -7.69 -20.37
CA TRP A 570 34.32 -7.56 -19.89
C TRP A 570 34.45 -7.37 -18.35
N SER A 571 33.51 -6.67 -17.73
CA SER A 571 33.45 -6.40 -16.29
C SER A 571 33.09 -7.63 -15.43
N LYS A 572 32.74 -8.78 -16.03
CA LYS A 572 32.51 -10.06 -15.33
C LYS A 572 33.61 -11.09 -15.65
N ARG A 573 34.59 -10.71 -16.48
CA ARG A 573 35.62 -11.59 -17.02
C ARG A 573 36.97 -11.29 -16.39
N ASP A 574 37.40 -12.17 -15.48
CA ASP A 574 38.64 -12.00 -14.73
C ASP A 574 39.88 -11.96 -15.64
N ASP A 575 39.86 -12.68 -16.76
CA ASP A 575 40.93 -12.67 -17.77
C ASP A 575 41.08 -11.29 -18.42
N ILE A 576 39.97 -10.63 -18.76
CA ILE A 576 39.98 -9.28 -19.36
C ILE A 576 40.35 -8.22 -18.33
N LYS A 577 39.85 -8.32 -17.09
CA LYS A 577 40.26 -7.40 -16.00
C LYS A 577 41.74 -7.50 -15.70
N ALA A 578 42.30 -8.72 -15.65
CA ALA A 578 43.72 -8.93 -15.45
C ALA A 578 44.55 -8.32 -16.60
N LYS A 579 44.08 -8.46 -17.85
CA LYS A 579 44.72 -7.81 -19.01
C LYS A 579 44.70 -6.28 -18.89
N LEU A 580 43.55 -5.70 -18.57
CA LEU A 580 43.41 -4.25 -18.34
C LEU A 580 44.33 -3.77 -17.21
N LYS A 581 44.46 -4.55 -16.12
CA LYS A 581 45.38 -4.26 -15.02
C LYS A 581 46.82 -4.15 -15.50
N VAL A 582 47.27 -5.12 -16.30
CA VAL A 582 48.64 -5.13 -16.81
C VAL A 582 48.87 -3.94 -17.74
N GLU A 583 47.93 -3.65 -18.66
CA GLU A 583 48.06 -2.53 -19.59
C GLU A 583 48.10 -1.18 -18.86
N LEU A 584 47.25 -0.98 -17.85
CA LEU A 584 47.25 0.24 -17.03
C LEU A 584 48.53 0.36 -16.19
N ILE A 585 49.05 -0.73 -15.59
CA ILE A 585 50.31 -0.70 -14.84
C ILE A 585 51.49 -0.33 -15.75
N LEU A 586 51.56 -0.90 -16.95
CA LEU A 586 52.61 -0.58 -17.92
C LEU A 586 52.53 0.88 -18.37
N LEU A 587 51.32 1.40 -18.58
CA LEU A 587 51.09 2.80 -18.92
C LEU A 587 51.52 3.75 -17.79
N LEU A 588 51.12 3.44 -16.56
CA LEU A 588 51.50 4.19 -15.36
C LEU A 588 53.04 4.20 -15.16
N HIS A 589 53.70 3.06 -15.38
CA HIS A 589 55.16 2.95 -15.30
C HIS A 589 55.87 3.76 -16.40
N LYS A 590 55.35 3.76 -17.63
CA LYS A 590 55.87 4.58 -18.75
C LYS A 590 55.85 6.07 -18.40
N HIS A 591 54.79 6.52 -17.75
CA HIS A 591 54.62 7.92 -17.31
C HIS A 591 55.27 8.23 -15.95
N LYS A 592 55.85 7.23 -15.28
CA LYS A 592 56.44 7.35 -13.92
C LYS A 592 55.45 7.89 -12.89
N PHE A 593 54.20 7.42 -12.96
CA PHE A 593 53.12 7.81 -12.06
C PHE A 593 52.51 6.57 -11.37
N PRO A 594 52.32 6.55 -10.04
CA PRO A 594 52.90 7.45 -9.06
C PRO A 594 54.43 7.20 -8.90
N PRO A 595 55.19 8.12 -8.26
CA PRO A 595 56.62 7.95 -8.01
C PRO A 595 56.98 6.69 -7.23
N VAL A 596 56.05 6.19 -6.42
CA VAL A 596 56.10 4.90 -5.72
C VAL A 596 54.91 4.08 -6.17
N ALA A 597 55.14 2.86 -6.64
CA ALA A 597 54.08 2.00 -7.15
C ALA A 597 53.00 1.73 -6.08
N ASN A 598 51.74 1.92 -6.46
CA ASN A 598 50.57 1.66 -5.62
C ASN A 598 49.39 1.24 -6.50
N ASP A 599 48.66 0.22 -6.07
CA ASP A 599 47.49 -0.33 -6.74
C ASP A 599 46.28 0.61 -6.74
N ASP A 600 46.23 1.60 -5.85
CA ASP A 600 45.10 2.52 -5.69
C ASP A 600 44.72 3.29 -6.98
N VAL A 601 45.71 3.68 -7.81
CA VAL A 601 45.43 4.39 -9.08
C VAL A 601 44.66 3.47 -10.01
N TYR A 602 45.15 2.23 -10.15
CA TYR A 602 44.49 1.22 -10.96
C TYR A 602 43.09 0.90 -10.45
N MET A 603 42.93 0.74 -9.12
CA MET A 603 41.63 0.42 -8.52
C MET A 603 40.60 1.53 -8.79
N GLY A 604 40.99 2.81 -8.68
CA GLY A 604 40.11 3.93 -8.99
C GLY A 604 39.69 3.96 -10.46
N VAL A 605 40.63 3.72 -11.38
CA VAL A 605 40.39 3.73 -12.83
C VAL A 605 39.51 2.57 -13.26
N LEU A 606 39.74 1.38 -12.70
CA LEU A 606 38.89 0.21 -12.94
C LEU A 606 37.46 0.47 -12.45
N ALA A 607 37.30 1.01 -11.25
CA ALA A 607 35.99 1.33 -10.69
C ALA A 607 35.24 2.36 -11.56
N GLN A 608 35.94 3.38 -12.07
CA GLN A 608 35.37 4.37 -12.99
C GLN A 608 35.01 3.74 -14.36
N ALA A 609 35.85 2.86 -14.90
CA ALA A 609 35.57 2.16 -16.15
C ALA A 609 34.35 1.21 -16.04
N GLU A 610 34.21 0.50 -14.91
CA GLU A 610 33.03 -0.31 -14.62
C GLU A 610 31.77 0.56 -14.45
N ASN A 611 31.91 1.74 -13.84
CA ASN A 611 30.84 2.72 -13.67
C ASN A 611 30.33 3.23 -15.03
N PHE A 612 31.23 3.63 -15.94
CA PHE A 612 30.86 4.01 -17.30
C PHE A 612 30.07 2.89 -17.98
N LYS A 613 30.59 1.66 -18.00
CA LYS A 613 29.89 0.53 -18.64
C LYS A 613 28.46 0.33 -18.10
N LYS A 614 28.31 0.39 -16.77
CA LYS A 614 27.01 0.19 -16.10
C LYS A 614 25.97 1.22 -16.54
N HIS A 615 26.39 2.47 -16.79
CA HIS A 615 25.50 3.58 -17.08
C HIS A 615 25.41 3.94 -18.57
N HIS A 616 26.40 3.58 -19.40
CA HIS A 616 26.37 3.73 -20.85
C HIS A 616 25.35 2.78 -21.52
N MET A 617 25.10 1.61 -20.93
CA MET A 617 24.05 0.66 -21.36
C MET A 617 22.62 1.17 -21.10
N SER A 618 22.44 2.18 -20.25
CA SER A 618 21.12 2.75 -19.91
C SER A 618 20.64 3.79 -20.93
N ALA A 619 21.52 4.32 -21.79
CA ALA A 619 21.18 5.33 -22.79
C ALA A 619 20.86 4.72 -24.18
N LEU A 620 20.99 3.40 -24.32
CA LEU A 620 20.80 2.64 -25.57
C LEU A 620 19.56 1.71 -25.54
N ASN A 621 18.78 1.71 -24.45
CA ASN A 621 17.56 0.92 -24.30
C ASN A 621 16.34 1.82 -24.06
#